data_AF-A0A194RIW5-F1
#
_entry.id   AF-A0A194RIW5-F1
#
_cell.length_a   1.000
_cell.length_b   1.000
_cell.length_c   1.000
_cell.angle_alpha   90.00
_cell.angle_beta   90.00
_cell.angle_gamma   90.00
#
_symmetry.space_group_name_H-M   'P 1'
#
loop_
_entity.id
_entity.type
_entity.pdbx_description
1 polymer ?
#
loop_
_entity_poly.entity_id
_entity_poly.type
_entity_poly.pdbx_seq_one_letter_code
_entity_poly.pdbx_strand_id
1 'polypeptide(L)'
;MCTAALEAVGAKVHKRIVVRDANVKLKCAGQLSADLMEAHSTTHEMEMITNHLIGMHSSEIAKEVQPAVETALAMVLEDIANKFLKHIPSNMIQSDLDKNSEGHETIPIGGFMCPREEEALSECLKDALNVYIPELATGLPKYGIPPCEPLMIPTLTIQQAAGPISISSTYTNVSVKGPASMRITKVEVNSSKHEVIAKLYIPELRMKGHYNLSGKLLLLPVEGDGKFSAKYGDIYAVLTIALGRLHRENDVDALACEKLDVKFDVGSASINLENLFDGDNELGNTMNTFLNENWQKLAKEFQEPMEEALRDFLKPLADHAFGTLNADDIFLR
;
A
#
# COMPACT_ATOMS: atom_id res chain seq x y z
N MET A 1 13.31 20.06 23.55
CA MET A 1 12.65 19.13 22.61
C MET A 1 13.13 19.47 21.22
N CYS A 2 13.84 18.56 20.53
CA CYS A 2 14.15 18.74 19.12
C CYS A 2 12.91 18.33 18.34
N THR A 3 12.25 19.28 17.68
CA THR A 3 11.37 18.91 16.56
C THR A 3 12.27 18.65 15.36
N ALA A 4 12.32 17.39 14.93
CA ALA A 4 12.98 17.01 13.70
C ALA A 4 12.04 17.33 12.54
N ALA A 5 12.55 17.99 11.49
CA ALA A 5 11.87 18.04 10.21
C ALA A 5 12.63 17.14 9.25
N LEU A 6 11.91 16.23 8.59
CA LEU A 6 12.45 15.26 7.65
C LEU A 6 12.03 15.63 6.23
N GLU A 7 13.02 15.91 5.38
CA GLU A 7 12.82 16.26 3.98
C GLU A 7 13.34 15.10 3.10
N ALA A 8 12.44 14.49 2.32
CA ALA A 8 12.78 13.50 1.30
C ALA A 8 13.25 14.24 0.04
N VAL A 9 14.53 14.09 -0.32
CA VAL A 9 15.17 14.85 -1.42
C VAL A 9 15.18 14.05 -2.74
N GLY A 10 14.79 12.78 -2.69
CA GLY A 10 14.68 11.90 -3.84
C GLY A 10 14.88 10.43 -3.49
N ALA A 11 14.35 9.54 -4.32
CA ALA A 11 14.43 8.10 -4.15
C ALA A 11 14.59 7.40 -5.49
N LYS A 12 15.45 6.38 -5.55
CA LYS A 12 15.66 5.57 -6.75
C LYS A 12 15.10 4.17 -6.59
N VAL A 13 14.47 3.71 -7.67
CA VAL A 13 13.92 2.38 -7.81
C VAL A 13 14.98 1.44 -8.38
N HIS A 14 15.26 0.35 -7.68
CA HIS A 14 16.04 -0.75 -8.25
C HIS A 14 15.14 -1.80 -8.92
N LYS A 15 15.74 -2.83 -9.52
CA LYS A 15 15.13 -3.84 -10.42
C LYS A 15 13.80 -4.52 -9.99
N ARG A 16 13.25 -4.27 -8.79
CA ARG A 16 12.04 -4.91 -8.22
C ARG A 16 11.16 -3.97 -7.38
N ILE A 17 11.05 -2.67 -7.73
CA ILE A 17 10.35 -1.66 -6.89
C ILE A 17 10.82 -1.71 -5.43
N VAL A 18 12.13 -1.82 -5.26
CA VAL A 18 12.75 -1.69 -3.95
C VAL A 18 13.35 -0.30 -3.92
N VAL A 19 12.84 0.55 -3.02
CA VAL A 19 13.45 1.84 -2.71
C VAL A 19 14.76 1.56 -1.99
N ARG A 20 15.90 1.84 -2.62
CA ARG A 20 17.23 1.62 -2.03
C ARG A 20 17.99 2.90 -1.71
N ASP A 21 17.71 3.98 -2.43
CA ASP A 21 18.50 5.22 -2.37
C ASP A 21 17.61 6.43 -1.99
N ALA A 22 16.85 6.33 -0.90
CA ALA A 22 16.08 7.46 -0.38
C ALA A 22 17.01 8.41 0.41
N ASN A 23 17.19 9.64 -0.07
CA ASN A 23 17.94 10.66 0.66
C ASN A 23 16.99 11.43 1.58
N VAL A 24 17.16 11.23 2.87
CA VAL A 24 16.31 11.81 3.92
C VAL A 24 17.18 12.73 4.79
N LYS A 25 16.87 14.03 4.81
CA LYS A 25 17.60 15.01 5.65
C LYS A 25 16.85 15.25 6.95
N LEU A 26 17.51 14.96 8.07
CA LEU A 26 17.07 15.36 9.41
C LEU A 26 17.54 16.77 9.73
N LYS A 27 16.61 17.69 9.97
CA LYS A 27 16.92 19.02 10.50
C LYS A 27 16.36 19.14 11.91
N CYS A 28 17.26 19.28 12.88
CA CYS A 28 16.89 19.50 14.27
C CYS A 28 16.61 21.00 14.48
N ALA A 29 15.37 21.35 14.86
CA ALA A 29 15.01 22.70 15.28
C ALA A 29 14.94 22.74 16.82
N GLY A 30 16.07 23.04 17.48
CA GLY A 30 16.15 23.20 18.93
C GLY A 30 17.54 22.91 19.50
N GLN A 31 17.79 23.37 20.74
CA GLN A 31 19.01 23.05 21.47
C GLN A 31 18.91 21.62 22.02
N LEU A 32 19.88 20.75 21.71
CA LEU A 32 20.00 19.44 22.34
C LEU A 32 20.28 19.66 23.84
N SER A 33 19.31 19.29 24.68
CA SER A 33 19.52 19.18 26.13
C SER A 33 19.76 17.70 26.42
N ALA A 34 21.03 17.33 26.50
CA ALA A 34 21.46 16.08 27.13
C ALA A 34 22.36 16.49 28.29
N ASP A 35 21.85 16.44 29.51
CA ASP A 35 22.63 16.69 30.71
C ASP A 35 23.30 15.38 31.14
N LEU A 36 24.59 15.26 30.88
CA LEU A 36 25.39 14.04 31.02
C LEU A 36 25.97 13.88 32.45
N MET A 37 25.27 14.41 33.46
CA MET A 37 25.78 14.56 34.83
C MET A 37 25.23 13.55 35.85
N GLU A 38 24.37 12.60 35.47
CA GLU A 38 23.83 11.59 36.41
C GLU A 38 24.06 10.14 35.98
N ALA A 39 25.30 9.79 35.63
CA ALA A 39 25.64 8.38 35.53
C ALA A 39 27.10 8.13 35.96
N HIS A 40 27.28 7.64 37.19
CA HIS A 40 28.51 7.02 37.65
C HIS A 40 28.42 5.51 37.37
N SER A 41 29.29 4.98 36.51
CA SER A 41 29.34 3.54 36.18
C SER A 41 30.41 2.82 37.00
N THR A 42 29.97 1.95 37.91
CA THR A 42 30.70 0.70 38.25
C THR A 42 29.80 -0.54 38.27
N THR A 43 28.51 -0.42 37.96
CA THR A 43 27.58 -1.54 37.76
C THR A 43 27.13 -1.54 36.30
N HIS A 44 27.03 -2.72 35.66
CA HIS A 44 26.59 -2.89 34.26
C HIS A 44 25.13 -2.44 33.99
N GLU A 45 24.55 -1.60 34.85
CA GLU A 45 23.20 -1.02 34.73
C GLU A 45 23.15 0.10 33.68
N MET A 46 24.25 0.84 33.47
CA MET A 46 24.34 1.86 32.42
C MET A 46 24.12 1.29 31.02
N GLU A 47 24.59 0.07 30.74
CA GLU A 47 24.43 -0.55 29.42
C GLU A 47 22.97 -0.94 29.15
N MET A 48 22.24 -1.37 30.19
CA MET A 48 20.80 -1.63 30.10
C MET A 48 19.98 -0.34 29.92
N ILE A 49 20.30 0.73 30.65
CA ILE A 49 19.63 2.03 30.50
C ILE A 49 19.93 2.63 29.12
N THR A 50 21.16 2.51 28.63
CA THR A 50 21.55 3.00 27.30
C THR A 50 20.80 2.25 26.21
N ASN A 51 20.71 0.92 26.29
CA ASN A 51 19.94 0.12 25.33
C ASN A 51 18.43 0.39 25.41
N HIS A 52 17.89 0.62 26.61
CA HIS A 52 16.48 0.98 26.81
C HIS A 52 16.15 2.38 26.27
N LEU A 53 17.03 3.37 26.48
CA LEU A 53 16.92 4.72 25.93
C LEU A 53 17.09 4.72 24.39
N ILE A 54 18.05 3.95 23.87
CA ILE A 54 18.21 3.76 22.41
C ILE A 54 16.95 3.10 21.82
N GLY A 55 16.37 2.10 22.50
CA GLY A 55 15.12 1.46 22.10
C GLY A 55 13.95 2.45 22.08
N MET A 56 13.79 3.27 23.12
CA MET A 56 12.77 4.32 23.19
C MET A 56 12.92 5.34 22.05
N HIS A 57 14.12 5.90 21.86
CA HIS A 57 14.37 6.90 20.82
C HIS A 57 14.28 6.31 19.41
N SER A 58 14.58 5.03 19.20
CA SER A 58 14.43 4.39 17.90
C SER A 58 12.97 4.36 17.42
N SER A 59 12.02 4.21 18.35
CA SER A 59 10.59 4.22 18.05
C SER A 59 10.05 5.62 17.72
N GLU A 60 10.59 6.65 18.38
CA GLU A 60 10.30 8.06 18.07
C GLU A 60 10.91 8.45 16.72
N ILE A 61 12.15 8.04 16.45
CA ILE A 61 12.81 8.26 15.15
C ILE A 61 12.05 7.54 14.02
N ALA A 62 11.57 6.32 14.24
CA ALA A 62 10.76 5.61 13.24
C ALA A 62 9.46 6.37 12.91
N LYS A 63 8.76 6.92 13.91
CA LYS A 63 7.57 7.76 13.71
C LYS A 63 7.87 9.06 12.97
N GLU A 64 9.02 9.67 13.25
CA GLU A 64 9.46 10.90 12.57
C GLU A 64 9.88 10.63 11.12
N VAL A 65 10.53 9.49 10.84
CA VAL A 65 11.08 9.10 9.53
C VAL A 65 10.03 8.48 8.61
N GLN A 66 8.96 7.89 9.18
CA GLN A 66 7.88 7.25 8.42
C GLN A 66 7.28 8.16 7.33
N PRO A 67 6.90 9.43 7.60
CA PRO A 67 6.40 10.35 6.56
C PRO A 67 7.38 10.57 5.39
N ALA A 68 8.69 10.61 5.67
CA ALA A 68 9.71 10.80 4.63
C ALA A 68 9.92 9.53 3.80
N VAL A 69 9.79 8.35 4.40
CA VAL A 69 9.82 7.06 3.69
C VAL A 69 8.58 6.90 2.81
N GLU A 70 7.40 7.24 3.33
CA GLU A 70 6.14 7.26 2.58
C GLU A 70 6.20 8.24 1.40
N THR A 71 6.76 9.44 1.62
CA THR A 71 6.98 10.44 0.56
C THR A 71 7.95 9.94 -0.50
N ALA A 72 9.09 9.36 -0.09
CA ALA A 72 10.08 8.78 -1.01
C ALA A 72 9.49 7.61 -1.82
N LEU A 73 8.65 6.78 -1.18
CA LEU A 73 7.95 5.68 -1.83
C LEU A 73 6.92 6.22 -2.85
N ALA A 74 6.15 7.25 -2.49
CA ALA A 74 5.22 7.92 -3.38
C ALA A 74 5.92 8.53 -4.61
N MET A 75 7.05 9.22 -4.44
CA MET A 75 7.87 9.76 -5.55
C MET A 75 8.41 8.66 -6.49
N VAL A 76 8.68 7.48 -5.96
CA VAL A 76 9.13 6.32 -6.74
C VAL A 76 7.97 5.74 -7.55
N LEU A 77 6.82 5.57 -6.90
CA LEU A 77 5.61 5.09 -7.55
C LEU A 77 5.13 6.07 -8.62
N GLU A 78 5.37 7.37 -8.41
CA GLU A 78 5.19 8.45 -9.38
C GLU A 78 6.01 8.26 -10.65
N ASP A 79 7.32 8.14 -10.52
CA ASP A 79 8.21 7.99 -11.69
C ASP A 79 7.83 6.73 -12.49
N ILE A 80 7.47 5.65 -11.79
CA ILE A 80 6.99 4.41 -12.41
C ILE A 80 5.66 4.62 -13.12
N ALA A 81 4.64 5.15 -12.45
CA ALA A 81 3.31 5.38 -13.01
C ALA A 81 3.38 6.31 -14.23
N ASN A 82 4.10 7.43 -14.12
CA ASN A 82 4.27 8.38 -15.21
C ASN A 82 4.98 7.78 -16.43
N LYS A 83 6.04 6.98 -16.21
CA LYS A 83 6.71 6.27 -17.30
C LYS A 83 5.80 5.23 -17.94
N PHE A 84 4.99 4.53 -17.14
CA PHE A 84 4.07 3.51 -17.65
C PHE A 84 3.02 4.18 -18.54
N LEU A 85 2.29 5.15 -18.00
CA LEU A 85 1.25 5.89 -18.71
C LEU A 85 1.76 6.56 -19.99
N LYS A 86 3.00 7.06 -20.02
CA LYS A 86 3.57 7.69 -21.24
C LYS A 86 3.99 6.71 -22.33
N HIS A 87 4.21 5.44 -21.99
CA HIS A 87 4.91 4.51 -22.88
C HIS A 87 4.16 3.21 -23.16
N ILE A 88 2.90 3.11 -22.75
CA ILE A 88 2.07 1.98 -23.15
C ILE A 88 1.78 2.10 -24.66
N PRO A 89 2.17 1.09 -25.46
CA PRO A 89 2.10 1.20 -26.91
C PRO A 89 0.67 1.38 -27.42
N SER A 90 0.41 2.44 -28.20
CA SER A 90 -0.88 2.74 -28.82
C SER A 90 -1.40 1.62 -29.74
N ASN A 91 -0.53 0.73 -30.20
CA ASN A 91 -0.89 -0.43 -31.02
C ASN A 91 -1.45 -1.62 -30.21
N MET A 92 -1.41 -1.61 -28.88
CA MET A 92 -2.25 -2.48 -28.04
C MET A 92 -3.64 -1.87 -27.78
N ILE A 93 -3.83 -0.59 -28.14
CA ILE A 93 -5.00 0.24 -27.81
C ILE A 93 -5.99 0.30 -28.98
N GLN A 94 -5.55 -0.04 -30.19
CA GLN A 94 -6.29 0.21 -31.43
C GLN A 94 -7.02 -1.03 -31.97
N SER A 95 -8.11 -1.46 -31.35
CA SER A 95 -9.12 -2.26 -32.08
C SER A 95 -10.53 -2.26 -31.49
N ASP A 96 -10.71 -1.98 -30.18
CA ASP A 96 -12.04 -2.11 -29.55
C ASP A 96 -12.63 -0.82 -28.92
N LEU A 97 -11.83 0.19 -28.55
CA LEU A 97 -12.32 1.40 -27.88
C LEU A 97 -12.73 2.55 -28.84
N ASP A 98 -12.23 2.56 -30.08
CA ASP A 98 -12.50 3.64 -31.05
C ASP A 98 -13.87 3.52 -31.77
N LYS A 99 -14.67 2.48 -31.52
CA LYS A 99 -15.89 2.22 -32.31
C LYS A 99 -17.10 3.11 -31.95
N ASN A 100 -17.03 3.92 -30.89
CA ASN A 100 -18.18 4.68 -30.37
C ASN A 100 -17.96 6.21 -30.24
N SER A 101 -16.90 6.80 -30.79
CA SER A 101 -16.56 8.22 -30.56
C SER A 101 -16.95 9.18 -31.70
N GLU A 102 -18.02 8.91 -32.46
CA GLU A 102 -18.56 9.91 -33.38
C GLU A 102 -19.40 10.95 -32.61
N GLY A 103 -18.76 12.06 -32.19
CA GLY A 103 -19.44 13.28 -31.72
C GLY A 103 -19.34 13.60 -30.22
N HIS A 104 -18.63 12.81 -29.42
CA HIS A 104 -18.46 13.03 -27.97
C HIS A 104 -17.09 13.62 -27.63
N GLU A 105 -17.03 14.56 -26.69
CA GLU A 105 -15.78 15.12 -26.15
C GLU A 105 -14.99 14.03 -25.40
N THR A 106 -13.70 13.89 -25.69
CA THR A 106 -12.84 12.83 -25.15
C THR A 106 -11.66 13.39 -24.35
N ILE A 107 -11.21 12.66 -23.34
CA ILE A 107 -10.09 12.99 -22.45
C ILE A 107 -8.99 11.92 -22.51
N PRO A 108 -7.71 12.32 -22.49
CA PRO A 108 -6.60 11.37 -22.44
C PRO A 108 -6.38 10.84 -21.01
N ILE A 109 -6.52 9.52 -20.81
CA ILE A 109 -6.23 8.83 -19.54
C ILE A 109 -5.18 7.75 -19.78
N GLY A 110 -3.93 8.04 -19.42
CA GLY A 110 -2.82 7.11 -19.54
C GLY A 110 -2.41 6.70 -20.96
N GLY A 111 -2.97 7.33 -21.99
CA GLY A 111 -2.82 6.89 -23.38
C GLY A 111 -4.11 6.32 -23.99
N PHE A 112 -5.17 6.15 -23.20
CA PHE A 112 -6.53 5.91 -23.68
C PHE A 112 -7.27 7.23 -23.91
N MET A 113 -8.07 7.30 -24.98
CA MET A 113 -9.00 8.41 -25.19
C MET A 113 -10.37 7.97 -24.68
N CYS A 114 -10.76 8.45 -23.50
CA CYS A 114 -12.03 8.10 -22.89
C CYS A 114 -13.09 9.17 -23.18
N PRO A 115 -14.33 8.79 -23.52
CA PRO A 115 -15.45 9.75 -23.58
C PRO A 115 -15.66 10.43 -22.23
N ARG A 116 -16.12 11.68 -22.24
CA ARG A 116 -16.48 12.41 -21.01
C ARG A 116 -17.84 12.05 -20.43
N GLU A 117 -18.69 11.40 -21.21
CA GLU A 117 -19.99 10.93 -20.73
C GLU A 117 -19.78 9.87 -19.64
N GLU A 118 -20.51 9.97 -18.53
CA GLU A 118 -20.23 9.26 -17.27
C GLU A 118 -20.23 7.73 -17.41
N GLU A 119 -21.21 7.16 -18.12
CA GLU A 119 -21.31 5.72 -18.36
C GLU A 119 -20.18 5.23 -19.28
N ALA A 120 -19.95 5.93 -20.39
CA ALA A 120 -18.89 5.61 -21.34
C ALA A 120 -17.48 5.82 -20.76
N LEU A 121 -17.29 6.81 -19.88
CA LEU A 121 -16.07 7.04 -19.14
C LEU A 121 -15.78 5.89 -18.19
N SER A 122 -16.80 5.45 -17.44
CA SER A 122 -16.72 4.31 -16.53
C SER A 122 -16.26 3.04 -17.26
N GLU A 123 -16.87 2.76 -18.41
CA GLU A 123 -16.55 1.59 -19.23
C GLU A 123 -15.13 1.69 -19.82
N CYS A 124 -14.75 2.86 -20.33
CA CYS A 124 -13.41 3.11 -20.84
C CYS A 124 -12.34 2.92 -19.75
N LEU A 125 -12.57 3.45 -18.54
CA LEU A 125 -11.65 3.30 -17.41
C LEU A 125 -11.48 1.85 -16.98
N LYS A 126 -12.58 1.08 -16.91
CA LYS A 126 -12.55 -0.35 -16.62
C LYS A 126 -11.68 -1.10 -17.64
N ASP A 127 -11.90 -0.84 -18.92
CA ASP A 127 -11.19 -1.54 -19.99
C ASP A 127 -9.71 -1.13 -20.02
N ALA A 128 -9.43 0.16 -19.87
CA ALA A 128 -8.08 0.70 -19.73
C ALA A 128 -7.28 0.03 -18.61
N LEU A 129 -7.86 -0.04 -17.41
CA LEU A 129 -7.23 -0.69 -16.26
C LEU A 129 -6.97 -2.18 -16.53
N ASN A 130 -7.92 -2.90 -17.14
CA ASN A 130 -7.75 -4.32 -17.45
C ASN A 130 -6.67 -4.59 -18.52
N VAL A 131 -6.35 -3.62 -19.38
CA VAL A 131 -5.19 -3.69 -20.29
C VAL A 131 -3.89 -3.41 -19.54
N TYR A 132 -3.89 -2.45 -18.61
CA TYR A 132 -2.68 -2.06 -17.89
C TYR A 132 -2.21 -3.06 -16.83
N ILE A 133 -3.14 -3.63 -16.09
CA ILE A 133 -2.86 -4.46 -14.91
C ILE A 133 -1.89 -5.62 -15.21
N PRO A 134 -2.08 -6.42 -16.29
CA PRO A 134 -1.17 -7.51 -16.61
C PRO A 134 0.27 -7.04 -16.90
N GLU A 135 0.43 -5.85 -17.50
CA GLU A 135 1.74 -5.29 -17.85
C GLU A 135 2.55 -4.86 -16.61
N LEU A 136 1.87 -4.61 -15.48
CA LEU A 136 2.54 -4.33 -14.20
C LEU A 136 3.38 -5.52 -13.74
N ALA A 137 3.02 -6.76 -14.08
CA ALA A 137 3.79 -7.94 -13.68
C ALA A 137 5.24 -7.86 -14.15
N THR A 138 5.43 -7.58 -15.44
CA THR A 138 6.74 -7.59 -16.09
C THR A 138 7.40 -6.22 -16.14
N GLY A 139 6.65 -5.16 -15.85
CA GLY A 139 7.11 -3.81 -16.11
C GLY A 139 7.24 -3.53 -17.60
N LEU A 140 7.81 -2.37 -17.93
CA LEU A 140 8.26 -2.05 -19.29
C LEU A 140 9.76 -1.74 -19.28
N PRO A 141 10.65 -2.75 -19.28
CA PRO A 141 12.10 -2.56 -19.16
C PRO A 141 12.69 -1.63 -20.24
N LYS A 142 12.13 -1.65 -21.45
CA LYS A 142 12.51 -0.75 -22.57
C LYS A 142 12.35 0.74 -22.24
N TYR A 143 11.51 1.07 -21.27
CA TYR A 143 11.26 2.43 -20.79
C TYR A 143 11.81 2.67 -19.38
N GLY A 144 12.67 1.77 -18.89
CA GLY A 144 13.26 1.86 -17.55
C GLY A 144 12.29 1.54 -16.43
N ILE A 145 11.17 0.89 -16.74
CA ILE A 145 10.12 0.56 -15.79
C ILE A 145 10.34 -0.85 -15.26
N PRO A 146 10.59 -1.03 -13.95
CA PRO A 146 10.83 -2.34 -13.39
C PRO A 146 9.54 -3.17 -13.29
N PRO A 147 9.64 -4.50 -13.20
CA PRO A 147 8.55 -5.37 -12.80
C PRO A 147 7.94 -4.93 -11.46
N CYS A 148 6.61 -4.83 -11.39
CA CYS A 148 5.87 -4.55 -10.16
C CYS A 148 5.50 -5.82 -9.39
N GLU A 149 5.75 -7.01 -9.97
CA GLU A 149 5.52 -8.29 -9.30
C GLU A 149 6.83 -9.12 -9.17
N PRO A 150 7.20 -9.60 -7.96
CA PRO A 150 6.48 -9.40 -6.70
C PRO A 150 6.51 -7.93 -6.23
N LEU A 151 5.39 -7.47 -5.70
CA LEU A 151 5.30 -6.21 -4.99
C LEU A 151 6.03 -6.37 -3.66
N MET A 152 6.97 -5.48 -3.38
CA MET A 152 7.76 -5.49 -2.17
C MET A 152 7.22 -4.45 -1.20
N ILE A 153 6.67 -4.91 -0.07
CA ILE A 153 6.18 -4.05 1.02
C ILE A 153 7.24 -4.08 2.13
N PRO A 154 7.91 -2.95 2.44
CA PRO A 154 8.97 -2.91 3.44
C PRO A 154 8.49 -3.30 4.83
N THR A 155 7.38 -2.71 5.27
CA THR A 155 6.76 -2.92 6.58
C THR A 155 5.25 -2.78 6.48
N LEU A 156 4.54 -3.61 7.23
CA LEU A 156 3.10 -3.55 7.45
C LEU A 156 2.83 -3.85 8.92
N THR A 157 1.98 -3.07 9.58
CA THR A 157 1.63 -3.28 10.99
C THR A 157 0.13 -3.51 11.09
N ILE A 158 -0.26 -4.52 11.87
CA ILE A 158 -1.66 -4.80 12.20
C ILE A 158 -1.78 -4.79 13.72
N GLN A 159 -2.67 -3.93 14.21
CA GLN A 159 -3.02 -3.83 15.62
C GLN A 159 -4.51 -4.13 15.78
N GLN A 160 -4.83 -5.18 16.53
CA GLN A 160 -6.18 -5.49 16.96
C GLN A 160 -6.19 -5.46 18.47
N ALA A 161 -6.93 -4.53 19.07
CA ALA A 161 -7.01 -4.39 20.53
C ALA A 161 -8.44 -4.59 21.07
N ALA A 162 -9.42 -4.79 20.19
CA ALA A 162 -10.82 -4.91 20.55
C ALA A 162 -11.33 -6.36 20.41
N GLY A 163 -12.28 -6.74 21.26
CA GLY A 163 -12.94 -8.03 21.20
C GLY A 163 -12.11 -9.16 21.81
N PRO A 164 -12.33 -10.41 21.38
CA PRO A 164 -11.66 -11.57 21.96
C PRO A 164 -10.23 -11.75 21.42
N ILE A 165 -9.79 -10.91 20.48
CA ILE A 165 -8.44 -10.96 19.90
C ILE A 165 -7.71 -9.68 20.29
N SER A 166 -6.54 -9.81 20.89
CA SER A 166 -5.65 -8.70 21.20
C SER A 166 -4.26 -9.02 20.66
N ILE A 167 -3.95 -8.59 19.44
CA ILE A 167 -2.71 -8.93 18.75
C ILE A 167 -2.06 -7.66 18.22
N SER A 168 -0.74 -7.57 18.43
CA SER A 168 0.14 -6.64 17.73
C SER A 168 1.07 -7.46 16.84
N SER A 169 1.08 -7.14 15.56
CA SER A 169 1.96 -7.84 14.60
C SER A 169 2.58 -6.89 13.60
N THR A 170 3.86 -7.10 13.33
CA THR A 170 4.63 -6.39 12.32
C THR A 170 5.13 -7.39 11.28
N TYR A 171 4.96 -7.05 10.01
CA TYR A 171 5.43 -7.83 8.88
C TYR A 171 6.46 -7.02 8.12
N THR A 172 7.60 -7.62 7.79
CA THR A 172 8.69 -6.93 7.09
C THR A 172 9.16 -7.71 5.88
N ASN A 173 9.71 -6.98 4.90
CA ASN A 173 10.21 -7.53 3.64
C ASN A 173 9.18 -8.42 2.95
N VAL A 174 7.92 -7.99 2.97
CA VAL A 174 6.81 -8.77 2.44
C VAL A 174 6.87 -8.74 0.92
N SER A 175 6.86 -9.91 0.32
CA SER A 175 6.78 -10.14 -1.11
C SER A 175 5.37 -10.60 -1.45
N VAL A 176 4.65 -9.82 -2.25
CA VAL A 176 3.27 -10.08 -2.68
C VAL A 176 3.26 -10.44 -4.16
N LYS A 177 2.57 -11.53 -4.50
CA LYS A 177 2.30 -11.98 -5.87
C LYS A 177 0.81 -12.18 -6.08
N GLY A 178 0.34 -12.03 -7.32
CA GLY A 178 -1.08 -12.13 -7.65
C GLY A 178 -1.77 -10.84 -8.12
N PRO A 179 -1.39 -9.62 -7.68
CA PRO A 179 -2.04 -8.40 -8.14
C PRO A 179 -2.09 -8.23 -9.65
N ALA A 180 -1.09 -8.70 -10.41
CA ALA A 180 -1.14 -8.59 -11.88
C ALA A 180 -2.15 -9.54 -12.55
N SER A 181 -2.72 -10.49 -11.80
CA SER A 181 -3.83 -11.35 -12.26
C SER A 181 -5.21 -10.79 -11.87
N MET A 182 -5.26 -9.61 -11.25
CA MET A 182 -6.53 -8.99 -10.88
C MET A 182 -7.31 -8.53 -12.12
N ARG A 183 -8.63 -8.47 -11.97
CA ARG A 183 -9.55 -7.96 -13.00
C ARG A 183 -10.44 -6.89 -12.40
N ILE A 184 -10.51 -5.74 -13.05
CA ILE A 184 -11.52 -4.73 -12.74
C ILE A 184 -12.84 -5.21 -13.33
N THR A 185 -13.80 -5.47 -12.47
CA THR A 185 -15.12 -5.99 -12.86
C THR A 185 -16.09 -4.86 -13.12
N LYS A 186 -15.94 -3.72 -12.43
CA LYS A 186 -16.75 -2.52 -12.64
C LYS A 186 -15.98 -1.26 -12.24
N VAL A 187 -16.21 -0.18 -12.97
CA VAL A 187 -15.91 1.19 -12.53
C VAL A 187 -17.23 1.96 -12.60
N GLU A 188 -17.48 2.84 -11.64
CA GLU A 188 -18.59 3.78 -11.65
C GLU A 188 -17.99 5.15 -11.31
N VAL A 189 -17.95 6.04 -12.30
CA VAL A 189 -17.67 7.45 -12.07
C VAL A 189 -18.98 8.12 -11.70
N ASN A 190 -18.97 8.98 -10.68
CA ASN A 190 -20.09 9.81 -10.32
C ASN A 190 -19.62 11.26 -10.23
N SER A 191 -19.80 12.01 -11.31
CA SER A 191 -19.35 13.39 -11.38
C SER A 191 -20.10 14.30 -10.41
N SER A 192 -21.37 13.99 -10.09
CA SER A 192 -22.17 14.80 -9.14
C SER A 192 -21.75 14.65 -7.68
N LYS A 193 -21.26 13.46 -7.30
CA LYS A 193 -20.76 13.16 -5.96
C LYS A 193 -19.25 13.31 -5.84
N HIS A 194 -18.57 13.61 -6.96
CA HIS A 194 -17.12 13.62 -7.04
C HIS A 194 -16.54 12.30 -6.52
N GLU A 195 -17.05 11.17 -7.03
CA GLU A 195 -16.74 9.84 -6.50
C GLU A 195 -16.40 8.88 -7.64
N VAL A 196 -15.46 7.97 -7.38
CA VAL A 196 -15.19 6.82 -8.24
C VAL A 196 -15.28 5.55 -7.40
N ILE A 197 -16.11 4.60 -7.84
CA ILE A 197 -16.21 3.27 -7.25
C ILE A 197 -15.61 2.26 -8.21
N ALA A 198 -14.58 1.54 -7.78
CA ALA A 198 -13.98 0.46 -8.54
C ALA A 198 -14.22 -0.88 -7.84
N LYS A 199 -14.72 -1.88 -8.58
CA LYS A 199 -14.86 -3.26 -8.12
C LYS A 199 -13.84 -4.12 -8.82
N LEU A 200 -13.15 -4.95 -8.07
CA LEU A 200 -12.11 -5.83 -8.59
C LEU A 200 -12.21 -7.25 -8.02
N TYR A 201 -11.62 -8.18 -8.75
CA TYR A 201 -11.48 -9.57 -8.36
C TYR A 201 -10.01 -10.00 -8.50
N ILE A 202 -9.47 -10.65 -7.47
CA ILE A 202 -8.13 -11.25 -7.49
C ILE A 202 -8.29 -12.76 -7.29
N PRO A 203 -7.94 -13.60 -8.28
CA PRO A 203 -8.09 -15.05 -8.16
C PRO A 203 -7.26 -15.64 -7.02
N GLU A 204 -6.02 -15.17 -6.88
CA GLU A 204 -5.08 -15.68 -5.89
C GLU A 204 -4.06 -14.60 -5.53
N LEU A 205 -3.77 -14.44 -4.24
CA LEU A 205 -2.74 -13.57 -3.72
C LEU A 205 -1.82 -14.38 -2.80
N ARG A 206 -0.52 -14.34 -3.05
CA ARG A 206 0.51 -15.03 -2.25
C ARG A 206 1.42 -14.02 -1.59
N MET A 207 1.60 -14.17 -0.29
CA MET A 207 2.48 -13.32 0.51
C MET A 207 3.53 -14.17 1.19
N LYS A 208 4.76 -13.67 1.25
CA LYS A 208 5.83 -14.25 2.05
C LYS A 208 6.68 -13.14 2.64
N GLY A 209 7.18 -13.33 3.83
CA GLY A 209 8.06 -12.35 4.46
C GLY A 209 8.48 -12.80 5.85
N HIS A 210 8.84 -11.84 6.67
CA HIS A 210 9.12 -12.03 8.08
C HIS A 210 8.01 -11.41 8.92
N TYR A 211 7.63 -12.04 10.02
CA TYR A 211 6.63 -11.54 10.96
C TYR A 211 7.22 -11.52 12.37
N ASN A 212 6.77 -10.55 13.16
CA ASN A 212 6.91 -10.53 14.60
C ASN A 212 5.51 -10.29 15.17
N LEU A 213 5.04 -11.21 16.02
CA LEU A 213 3.69 -11.22 16.56
C LEU A 213 3.75 -11.47 18.06
N SER A 214 2.99 -10.67 18.81
CA SER A 214 2.73 -10.91 20.24
C SER A 214 1.30 -10.52 20.56
N GLY A 215 0.67 -11.29 21.44
CA GLY A 215 -0.67 -11.00 21.92
C GLY A 215 -1.42 -12.23 22.38
N LYS A 216 -2.74 -12.18 22.23
CA LYS A 216 -3.68 -13.22 22.62
C LYS A 216 -4.71 -13.41 21.54
N LEU A 217 -4.87 -14.66 21.13
CA LEU A 217 -5.95 -15.11 20.28
C LEU A 217 -6.99 -15.81 21.16
N LEU A 218 -8.16 -15.18 21.36
CA LEU A 218 -9.13 -15.60 22.38
C LEU A 218 -8.50 -15.53 23.78
N LEU A 219 -8.27 -16.70 24.40
CA LEU A 219 -7.63 -16.84 25.71
C LEU A 219 -6.18 -17.33 25.60
N LEU A 220 -5.72 -17.68 24.39
CA LEU A 220 -4.42 -18.28 24.17
C LEU A 220 -3.40 -17.17 23.92
N PRO A 221 -2.34 -17.04 24.73
CA PRO A 221 -1.20 -16.20 24.37
C PRO A 221 -0.57 -16.75 23.10
N VAL A 222 -0.21 -15.88 22.17
CA VAL A 222 0.45 -16.25 20.91
C VAL A 222 1.60 -15.29 20.71
N GLU A 223 2.79 -15.86 20.56
CA GLU A 223 4.01 -15.12 20.28
C GLU A 223 4.81 -15.86 19.21
N GLY A 224 5.48 -15.12 18.35
CA GLY A 224 6.34 -15.68 17.33
C GLY A 224 7.11 -14.63 16.56
N ASP A 225 8.31 -14.99 16.16
CA ASP A 225 9.20 -14.18 15.34
C ASP A 225 9.83 -15.11 14.31
N GLY A 226 9.47 -14.95 13.03
CA GLY A 226 9.84 -15.94 12.05
C GLY A 226 9.41 -15.61 10.64
N LYS A 227 9.54 -16.58 9.74
CA LYS A 227 9.01 -16.43 8.38
C LYS A 227 7.52 -16.74 8.37
N PHE A 228 6.80 -16.03 7.52
CA PHE A 228 5.44 -16.38 7.21
C PHE A 228 5.25 -16.63 5.71
N SER A 229 4.24 -17.42 5.40
CA SER A 229 3.65 -17.45 4.07
C SER A 229 2.14 -17.47 4.20
N ALA A 230 1.46 -16.65 3.39
CA ALA A 230 0.02 -16.63 3.29
C ALA A 230 -0.43 -16.79 1.84
N LYS A 231 -1.60 -17.39 1.67
CA LYS A 231 -2.30 -17.53 0.41
C LYS A 231 -3.75 -17.15 0.62
N TYR A 232 -4.23 -16.19 -0.15
CA TYR A 232 -5.62 -15.79 -0.20
C TYR A 232 -6.16 -16.10 -1.60
N GLY A 233 -7.43 -16.47 -1.70
CA GLY A 233 -8.07 -16.79 -2.96
C GLY A 233 -9.47 -16.22 -3.03
N ASP A 234 -9.93 -16.00 -4.26
CA ASP A 234 -11.24 -15.45 -4.57
C ASP A 234 -11.53 -14.15 -3.80
N ILE A 235 -10.65 -13.17 -3.98
CA ILE A 235 -10.75 -11.89 -3.30
C ILE A 235 -11.63 -10.96 -4.13
N TYR A 236 -12.68 -10.43 -3.53
CA TYR A 236 -13.50 -9.38 -4.10
C TYR A 236 -13.26 -8.10 -3.32
N ALA A 237 -12.93 -7.00 -4.00
CA ALA A 237 -12.75 -5.72 -3.33
C ALA A 237 -13.53 -4.61 -4.01
N VAL A 238 -13.96 -3.65 -3.19
CA VAL A 238 -14.60 -2.40 -3.60
C VAL A 238 -13.72 -1.26 -3.07
N LEU A 239 -13.24 -0.43 -3.99
CA LEU A 239 -12.55 0.81 -3.66
C LEU A 239 -13.53 1.95 -3.90
N THR A 240 -13.70 2.80 -2.90
CA THR A 240 -14.51 4.03 -2.99
C THR A 240 -13.58 5.22 -2.83
N ILE A 241 -13.53 6.08 -3.84
CA ILE A 241 -12.57 7.17 -3.92
C ILE A 241 -13.35 8.47 -4.03
N ALA A 242 -13.22 9.33 -3.02
CA ALA A 242 -13.71 10.70 -3.08
C ALA A 242 -12.66 11.57 -3.77
N LEU A 243 -13.09 12.33 -4.76
CA LEU A 243 -12.27 13.18 -5.59
C LEU A 243 -12.38 14.63 -5.16
N GLY A 244 -11.25 15.34 -5.26
CA GLY A 244 -11.16 16.78 -5.00
C GLY A 244 -10.34 17.49 -6.07
N ARG A 245 -10.09 18.78 -5.83
CA ARG A 245 -9.20 19.60 -6.65
C ARG A 245 -7.91 19.88 -5.88
N LEU A 246 -6.77 19.70 -6.53
CA LEU A 246 -5.47 20.13 -6.04
C LEU A 246 -4.97 21.28 -6.93
N HIS A 247 -4.83 22.46 -6.35
CA HIS A 247 -4.41 23.64 -7.09
C HIS A 247 -2.99 23.51 -7.65
N ARG A 248 -2.80 23.90 -8.91
CA ARG A 248 -1.49 24.05 -9.55
C ARG A 248 -1.26 25.52 -9.92
N GLU A 249 -0.13 26.09 -9.51
CA GLU A 249 0.20 27.46 -9.89
C GLU A 249 0.37 27.57 -11.41
N ASN A 250 -0.40 28.46 -12.04
CA ASN A 250 -0.39 28.75 -13.48
C ASN A 250 -0.75 27.55 -14.40
N ASP A 251 -1.44 26.54 -13.88
CA ASP A 251 -1.92 25.40 -14.66
C ASP A 251 -3.37 25.03 -14.26
N VAL A 252 -4.00 24.12 -14.98
CA VAL A 252 -5.31 23.57 -14.59
C VAL A 252 -5.15 22.77 -13.29
N ASP A 253 -6.12 22.93 -12.37
CA ASP A 253 -6.14 22.17 -11.13
C ASP A 253 -6.04 20.66 -11.43
N ALA A 254 -5.24 19.95 -10.64
CA ALA A 254 -5.15 18.51 -10.68
C ALA A 254 -6.36 17.88 -9.99
N LEU A 255 -6.66 16.63 -10.33
CA LEU A 255 -7.53 15.82 -9.50
C LEU A 255 -6.79 15.41 -8.21
N ALA A 256 -7.49 15.42 -7.08
CA ALA A 256 -7.00 14.93 -5.81
C ALA A 256 -7.81 13.70 -5.39
N CYS A 257 -7.18 12.75 -4.69
CA CYS A 257 -7.93 11.77 -3.91
C CYS A 257 -8.11 12.34 -2.50
N GLU A 258 -9.30 12.85 -2.17
CA GLU A 258 -9.53 13.38 -0.81
C GLU A 258 -9.64 12.24 0.20
N LYS A 259 -10.37 11.18 -0.19
CA LYS A 259 -10.57 10.00 0.64
C LYS A 259 -10.52 8.75 -0.23
N LEU A 260 -9.97 7.69 0.35
CA LEU A 260 -10.00 6.36 -0.20
C LEU A 260 -10.56 5.42 0.88
N ASP A 261 -11.49 4.57 0.50
CA ASP A 261 -11.98 3.47 1.32
C ASP A 261 -11.85 2.16 0.56
N VAL A 262 -11.57 1.10 1.30
CA VAL A 262 -11.41 -0.25 0.78
C VAL A 262 -12.30 -1.14 1.58
N LYS A 263 -13.14 -1.90 0.90
CA LYS A 263 -13.85 -3.05 1.45
C LYS A 263 -13.46 -4.29 0.69
N PHE A 264 -13.23 -5.39 1.38
CA PHE A 264 -12.90 -6.65 0.72
C PHE A 264 -13.57 -7.85 1.39
N ASP A 265 -13.72 -8.91 0.61
CA ASP A 265 -14.12 -10.24 1.04
C ASP A 265 -13.15 -11.26 0.43
N VAL A 266 -12.84 -12.33 1.16
CA VAL A 266 -11.93 -13.39 0.71
C VAL A 266 -12.65 -14.73 0.73
N GLY A 267 -12.65 -15.45 -0.40
CA GLY A 267 -13.25 -16.78 -0.51
C GLY A 267 -12.41 -17.90 0.09
N SER A 268 -11.10 -17.71 0.23
CA SER A 268 -10.22 -18.62 0.96
C SER A 268 -9.00 -17.91 1.56
N ALA A 269 -8.50 -18.44 2.67
CA ALA A 269 -7.24 -18.00 3.28
C ALA A 269 -6.49 -19.20 3.86
N SER A 270 -5.17 -19.19 3.71
CA SER A 270 -4.26 -20.10 4.37
C SER A 270 -3.02 -19.35 4.81
N ILE A 271 -2.57 -19.63 6.04
CA ILE A 271 -1.40 -19.00 6.64
C ILE A 271 -0.50 -20.05 7.27
N ASN A 272 0.81 -19.84 7.16
CA ASN A 272 1.83 -20.60 7.85
C ASN A 272 2.78 -19.64 8.53
N LEU A 273 2.91 -19.78 9.85
CA LEU A 273 3.83 -19.03 10.70
C LEU A 273 4.90 -19.99 11.21
N GLU A 274 6.16 -19.72 10.88
CA GLU A 274 7.31 -20.45 11.42
C GLU A 274 7.73 -19.87 12.77
N ASN A 275 8.35 -20.66 13.63
CA ASN A 275 8.91 -20.21 14.92
C ASN A 275 7.88 -19.55 15.87
N LEU A 276 6.65 -20.08 15.90
CA LEU A 276 5.69 -19.78 16.97
C LEU A 276 6.16 -20.42 18.28
N PHE A 277 5.87 -19.78 19.41
CA PHE A 277 6.18 -20.31 20.75
C PHE A 277 7.65 -20.72 20.93
N ASP A 278 8.56 -19.83 20.52
CA ASP A 278 10.02 -20.07 20.57
C ASP A 278 10.48 -21.37 19.89
N GLY A 279 9.75 -21.79 18.86
CA GLY A 279 10.10 -22.95 18.02
C GLY A 279 9.51 -24.28 18.51
N ASP A 280 8.55 -24.27 19.44
CA ASP A 280 7.80 -25.46 19.78
C ASP A 280 6.97 -25.95 18.58
N ASN A 281 7.42 -27.05 17.97
CA ASN A 281 6.80 -27.59 16.76
C ASN A 281 5.37 -28.12 17.00
N GLU A 282 5.07 -28.65 18.19
CA GLU A 282 3.74 -29.21 18.46
C GLU A 282 2.72 -28.08 18.61
N LEU A 283 3.05 -27.07 19.42
CA LEU A 283 2.20 -25.89 19.60
C LEU A 283 2.11 -25.06 18.32
N GLY A 284 3.22 -24.89 17.60
CA GLY A 284 3.25 -24.18 16.32
C GLY A 284 2.39 -24.84 15.25
N ASN A 285 2.47 -26.17 15.09
CA ASN A 285 1.62 -26.90 14.14
C ASN A 285 0.15 -26.87 14.54
N THR A 286 -0.14 -26.98 15.84
CA THR A 286 -1.51 -26.87 16.37
C THR A 286 -2.08 -25.49 16.09
N MET A 287 -1.32 -24.42 16.32
CA MET A 287 -1.74 -23.05 16.05
C MET A 287 -1.95 -22.82 14.55
N ASN A 288 -1.02 -23.24 13.69
CA ASN A 288 -1.22 -23.14 12.24
C ASN A 288 -2.49 -23.89 11.79
N THR A 289 -2.74 -25.09 12.33
CA THR A 289 -3.98 -25.84 12.05
C THR A 289 -5.20 -25.04 12.48
N PHE A 290 -5.20 -24.50 13.70
CA PHE A 290 -6.28 -23.67 14.22
C PHE A 290 -6.55 -22.44 13.32
N LEU A 291 -5.51 -21.71 12.92
CA LEU A 291 -5.62 -20.54 12.05
C LEU A 291 -6.25 -20.90 10.70
N ASN A 292 -5.81 -22.01 10.09
CA ASN A 292 -6.31 -22.47 8.79
C ASN A 292 -7.72 -23.07 8.88
N GLU A 293 -8.11 -23.74 9.96
CA GLU A 293 -9.47 -24.27 10.13
C GLU A 293 -10.48 -23.16 10.46
N ASN A 294 -10.03 -22.08 11.11
CA ASN A 294 -10.90 -20.98 11.55
C ASN A 294 -10.73 -19.71 10.70
N TRP A 295 -10.12 -19.82 9.52
CA TRP A 295 -9.74 -18.67 8.69
C TRP A 295 -10.90 -17.70 8.42
N GLN A 296 -12.12 -18.22 8.19
CA GLN A 296 -13.31 -17.40 7.90
C GLN A 296 -13.69 -16.46 9.06
N LYS A 297 -13.62 -16.98 10.29
CA LYS A 297 -13.93 -16.19 11.49
C LYS A 297 -12.82 -15.17 11.71
N LEU A 298 -11.58 -15.59 11.61
CA LEU A 298 -10.42 -14.72 11.78
C LEU A 298 -10.38 -13.60 10.74
N ALA A 299 -10.67 -13.90 9.48
CA ALA A 299 -10.72 -12.89 8.42
C ALA A 299 -11.74 -11.78 8.74
N LYS A 300 -12.88 -12.11 9.34
CA LYS A 300 -13.88 -11.12 9.78
C LYS A 300 -13.40 -10.28 10.95
N GLU A 301 -12.73 -10.88 11.93
CA GLU A 301 -12.18 -10.16 13.09
C GLU A 301 -11.05 -9.20 12.70
N PHE A 302 -10.25 -9.56 11.69
CA PHE A 302 -9.16 -8.72 11.17
C PHE A 302 -9.57 -7.82 9.99
N GLN A 303 -10.83 -7.87 9.55
CA GLN A 303 -11.26 -7.19 8.33
C GLN A 303 -11.00 -5.69 8.40
N GLU A 304 -11.49 -5.02 9.44
CA GLU A 304 -11.35 -3.56 9.60
C GLU A 304 -9.88 -3.10 9.71
N PRO A 305 -9.02 -3.69 10.57
CA PRO A 305 -7.59 -3.36 10.58
C PRO A 305 -6.88 -3.60 9.25
N MET A 306 -7.26 -4.64 8.51
CA MET A 306 -6.69 -4.91 7.18
C MET A 306 -7.16 -3.87 6.15
N GLU A 307 -8.43 -3.47 6.19
CA GLU A 307 -8.98 -2.41 5.34
C GLU A 307 -8.30 -1.06 5.62
N GLU A 308 -8.02 -0.75 6.89
CA GLU A 308 -7.24 0.43 7.30
C GLU A 308 -5.81 0.37 6.76
N ALA A 309 -5.10 -0.75 6.95
CA ALA A 309 -3.74 -0.87 6.45
C ALA A 309 -3.65 -0.83 4.92
N LEU A 310 -4.65 -1.36 4.21
CA LEU A 310 -4.77 -1.24 2.75
C LEU A 310 -5.04 0.20 2.32
N ARG A 311 -5.89 0.93 3.05
CA ARG A 311 -6.15 2.35 2.79
C ARG A 311 -4.87 3.17 2.90
N ASP A 312 -4.11 2.99 3.97
CA ASP A 312 -2.86 3.72 4.19
C ASP A 312 -1.83 3.40 3.12
N PHE A 313 -1.78 2.15 2.66
CA PHE A 313 -0.92 1.75 1.55
C PHE A 313 -1.37 2.33 0.20
N LEU A 314 -2.68 2.31 -0.10
CA LEU A 314 -3.23 2.70 -1.41
C LEU A 314 -3.47 4.20 -1.56
N LYS A 315 -3.67 4.95 -0.47
CA LYS A 315 -3.98 6.39 -0.53
C LYS A 315 -2.87 7.21 -1.19
N PRO A 316 -1.57 7.06 -0.85
CA PRO A 316 -0.50 7.79 -1.53
C PRO A 316 -0.38 7.43 -3.02
N LEU A 317 -0.66 6.16 -3.37
CA LEU A 317 -0.70 5.70 -4.76
C LEU A 317 -1.83 6.38 -5.54
N ALA A 318 -3.02 6.44 -4.95
CA ALA A 318 -4.19 7.08 -5.53
C ALA A 318 -3.98 8.59 -5.68
N ASP A 319 -3.55 9.28 -4.62
CA ASP A 319 -3.23 10.72 -4.65
C ASP A 319 -2.30 11.05 -5.82
N HIS A 320 -1.27 10.25 -5.97
CA HIS A 320 -0.32 10.46 -7.04
C HIS A 320 -0.95 10.22 -8.42
N ALA A 321 -1.60 9.08 -8.63
CA ALA A 321 -2.21 8.73 -9.91
C ALA A 321 -3.23 9.79 -10.36
N PHE A 322 -4.15 10.19 -9.47
CA PHE A 322 -5.13 11.23 -9.76
C PHE A 322 -4.49 12.61 -9.94
N GLY A 323 -3.42 12.90 -9.18
CA GLY A 323 -2.64 14.12 -9.32
C GLY A 323 -1.99 14.33 -10.69
N THR A 324 -1.95 13.30 -11.56
CA THR A 324 -1.50 13.43 -12.95
C THR A 324 -2.61 13.86 -13.93
N LEU A 325 -3.87 13.78 -13.52
CA LEU A 325 -5.04 14.10 -14.33
C LEU A 325 -5.53 15.52 -14.04
N ASN A 326 -6.16 16.17 -15.02
CA ASN A 326 -6.78 17.47 -14.78
C ASN A 326 -8.14 17.26 -14.12
N ALA A 327 -8.46 18.09 -13.14
CA ALA A 327 -9.73 18.01 -12.43
C ALA A 327 -10.94 18.19 -13.36
N ASP A 328 -10.81 19.07 -14.35
CA ASP A 328 -11.84 19.36 -15.37
C ASP A 328 -12.08 18.19 -16.34
N ASP A 329 -11.23 17.16 -16.34
CA ASP A 329 -11.47 15.96 -17.14
C ASP A 329 -12.56 15.08 -16.52
N ILE A 330 -12.74 15.11 -15.19
CA ILE A 330 -13.71 14.26 -14.48
C ILE A 330 -14.86 15.07 -13.87
N PHE A 331 -14.57 16.28 -13.37
CA PHE A 331 -15.62 17.17 -12.87
C PHE A 331 -16.28 17.87 -14.05
N LEU A 332 -17.50 17.45 -14.36
CA LEU A 332 -18.37 18.15 -15.32
C LEU A 332 -18.56 19.60 -14.88
N ARG A 333 -18.64 20.51 -15.85
CA ARG A 333 -19.03 21.92 -15.63
C ARG A 333 -20.54 22.07 -15.48
#